data_AF-A0A6G3PE61-F1
#
_entry.id   AF-A0A6G3PE61-F1
#
_cell.length_a   1.000
_cell.length_b   1.000
_cell.length_c   1.000
_cell.angle_alpha   90.00
_cell.angle_beta   90.00
_cell.angle_gamma   90.00
#
_symmetry.space_group_name_H-M   'P 1'
#
loop_
_entity.id
_entity.type
_entity.pdbx_description
1 polymer ?
#
loop_
_entity_poly.entity_id
_entity_poly.type
_entity_poly.pdbx_seq_one_letter_code
_entity_poly.pdbx_strand_id
1 'polypeptide(L)'
;MTAGGPSPAGGVGREGARVRAAVAGHVRRRAWAEAEEVFGVVLADPEVRRIGALVEAEEMRSGVELRDEFQTFQDRYEEAVRTGDVAVLARICPGKHGRWGRACVLTSGHEGRAPHWGVTSGGPVAWIGSAPDDD
;
A
#
# COMPACT_ATOMS: atom_id res chain seq x y z
N MET A 1 -59.88 6.39 -30.06
CA MET A 1 -59.65 7.14 -28.81
C MET A 1 -59.20 6.17 -27.74
N THR A 2 -57.93 6.24 -27.31
CA THR A 2 -57.47 5.92 -25.95
C THR A 2 -56.01 6.35 -25.87
N ALA A 3 -55.80 7.53 -25.32
CA ALA A 3 -54.49 8.06 -24.98
C ALA A 3 -54.00 7.37 -23.70
N GLY A 4 -52.92 6.59 -23.80
CA GLY A 4 -52.15 6.12 -22.65
C GLY A 4 -51.10 7.16 -22.32
N GLY A 5 -51.40 8.06 -21.39
CA GLY A 5 -50.44 9.03 -20.87
C GLY A 5 -49.31 8.34 -20.07
N PRO A 6 -48.08 8.87 -20.08
CA PRO A 6 -46.98 8.29 -19.32
C PRO A 6 -47.23 8.41 -17.81
N SER A 7 -47.12 7.29 -17.11
CA SER A 7 -47.26 7.20 -15.64
C SER A 7 -46.11 7.93 -14.93
N PRO A 8 -46.38 8.85 -13.99
CA PRO A 8 -45.34 9.63 -13.30
C PRO A 8 -44.64 8.87 -12.16
N ALA A 9 -45.01 7.61 -11.91
CA ALA A 9 -44.57 6.85 -10.73
C ALA A 9 -43.09 6.39 -10.77
N GLY A 10 -42.41 6.46 -11.93
CA GLY A 10 -41.03 5.99 -12.09
C GLY A 10 -39.92 6.95 -11.63
N GLY A 11 -40.24 8.24 -11.40
CA GLY A 11 -39.27 9.28 -11.04
C GLY A 11 -38.96 9.33 -9.55
N VAL A 12 -39.99 9.28 -8.70
CA VAL A 12 -39.88 9.48 -7.24
C VAL A 12 -39.11 8.34 -6.55
N GLY A 13 -39.28 7.10 -7.01
CA GLY A 13 -38.54 5.95 -6.48
C GLY A 13 -37.04 5.95 -6.85
N ARG A 14 -36.71 6.44 -8.05
CA ARG A 14 -35.33 6.61 -8.52
C ARG A 14 -34.64 7.78 -7.82
N GLU A 15 -35.36 8.87 -7.61
CA GLU A 15 -34.88 10.05 -6.88
C GLU A 15 -34.64 9.72 -5.41
N GLY A 16 -35.58 9.04 -4.75
CA GLY A 16 -35.40 8.55 -3.38
C GLY A 16 -34.22 7.58 -3.24
N ALA A 17 -33.98 6.70 -4.23
CA ALA A 17 -32.80 5.84 -4.23
C ALA A 17 -31.49 6.61 -4.42
N ARG A 18 -31.48 7.64 -5.29
CA ARG A 18 -30.33 8.53 -5.49
C ARG A 18 -30.01 9.34 -4.23
N VAL A 19 -31.03 9.89 -3.57
CA VAL A 19 -30.88 10.62 -2.31
C VAL A 19 -30.29 9.72 -1.23
N ARG A 20 -30.80 8.49 -1.07
CA ARG A 20 -30.23 7.52 -0.12
C ARG A 20 -28.78 7.16 -0.43
N ALA A 21 -28.43 6.95 -1.69
CA ALA A 21 -27.05 6.68 -2.11
C ALA A 21 -26.12 7.88 -1.86
N ALA A 22 -26.60 9.10 -2.11
CA ALA A 22 -25.85 10.33 -1.84
C ALA A 22 -25.61 10.54 -0.34
N VAL A 23 -26.63 10.32 0.49
CA VAL A 23 -26.51 10.36 1.96
C VAL A 23 -25.53 9.31 2.46
N ALA A 24 -25.64 8.06 1.99
CA ALA A 24 -24.69 6.99 2.37
C ALA A 24 -23.25 7.31 1.94
N GLY A 25 -23.06 7.90 0.76
CA GLY A 25 -21.75 8.36 0.29
C GLY A 25 -21.20 9.53 1.14
N HIS A 26 -22.05 10.46 1.55
CA HIS A 26 -21.67 11.58 2.41
C HIS A 26 -21.27 11.09 3.82
N VAL A 27 -22.04 10.18 4.42
CA VAL A 27 -21.70 9.58 5.72
C VAL A 27 -20.36 8.86 5.67
N ARG A 28 -20.08 8.07 4.61
CA ARG A 28 -18.78 7.41 4.44
C ARG A 28 -17.61 8.40 4.36
N ARG A 29 -17.76 9.46 3.57
CA ARG A 29 -16.71 10.50 3.46
C ARG A 29 -16.46 11.21 4.77
N ARG A 30 -17.52 11.50 5.52
CA ARG A 30 -17.41 12.13 6.84
C ARG A 30 -16.70 11.22 7.83
N ALA A 31 -17.10 9.95 7.91
CA ALA A 31 -16.44 8.97 8.77
C ALA A 31 -14.96 8.79 8.40
N TRP A 32 -14.63 8.84 7.11
CA TRP A 32 -13.24 8.82 6.65
C TRP A 32 -12.46 10.05 7.11
N ALA A 33 -13.03 11.25 6.93
CA ALA A 33 -12.38 12.50 7.36
C ALA A 33 -12.18 12.56 8.89
N GLU A 34 -13.15 12.09 9.66
CA GLU A 34 -13.03 11.97 11.12
C GLU A 34 -11.93 10.97 11.52
N ALA A 35 -11.79 9.86 10.78
CA ALA A 35 -10.70 8.91 11.00
C ALA A 35 -9.33 9.53 10.64
N GLU A 36 -9.21 10.24 9.52
CA GLU A 36 -7.99 10.95 9.11
C GLU A 36 -7.56 11.99 10.16
N GLU A 37 -8.51 12.71 10.76
CA GLU A 37 -8.21 13.66 11.85
C GLU A 37 -7.64 12.93 13.07
N VAL A 38 -8.27 11.83 13.51
CA VAL A 38 -7.79 11.03 14.64
C VAL A 38 -6.41 10.43 14.35
N PHE A 39 -6.21 9.85 13.17
CA PHE A 39 -4.90 9.34 12.77
C PHE A 39 -3.86 10.45 12.70
N GLY A 40 -4.22 11.62 12.19
CA GLY A 40 -3.34 12.78 12.14
C GLY A 40 -2.86 13.21 13.52
N VAL A 41 -3.74 13.19 14.54
CA VAL A 41 -3.35 13.48 15.94
C VAL A 41 -2.37 12.43 16.46
N VAL A 42 -2.65 11.14 16.25
CA VAL A 42 -1.78 10.04 16.70
C VAL A 42 -0.41 10.09 16.02
N LEU A 43 -0.35 10.29 14.70
CA LEU A 43 0.90 10.40 13.94
C LEU A 43 1.66 11.71 14.21
N ALA A 44 0.97 12.74 14.71
CA ALA A 44 1.59 13.97 15.17
C ALA A 44 2.18 13.87 16.58
N ASP A 45 1.84 12.82 17.34
CA ASP A 45 2.36 12.60 18.68
C ASP A 45 3.90 12.52 18.65
N PRO A 46 4.61 13.30 19.50
CA PRO A 46 6.07 13.32 19.50
C PRO A 46 6.71 11.95 19.79
N GLU A 47 6.08 11.12 20.62
CA GLU A 47 6.57 9.79 20.91
C GLU A 47 6.41 8.85 19.72
N VAL A 48 5.26 8.91 19.03
CA VAL A 48 5.05 8.14 17.79
C VAL A 48 6.08 8.53 16.73
N ARG A 49 6.33 9.84 16.54
CA ARG A 49 7.37 10.32 15.61
C ARG A 49 8.77 9.86 16.01
N ARG A 50 9.09 9.91 17.31
CA ARG A 50 10.38 9.44 17.83
C ARG A 50 10.57 7.95 17.57
N ILE A 51 9.54 7.14 17.80
CA ILE A 51 9.57 5.70 17.53
C ILE A 51 9.72 5.45 16.03
N GLY A 52 8.96 6.15 15.19
CA GLY A 52 9.09 6.07 13.73
C GLY A 52 10.52 6.33 13.26
N ALA A 53 11.15 7.42 13.72
CA ALA A 53 12.54 7.73 13.39
C ALA A 53 13.54 6.66 13.89
N LEU A 54 13.28 6.02 15.03
CA LEU A 54 14.10 4.91 15.52
C LEU A 54 13.95 3.64 14.67
N VAL A 55 12.73 3.36 14.21
CA VAL A 55 12.44 2.26 13.28
C VAL A 55 13.15 2.51 11.97
N GLU A 56 12.95 3.67 11.32
CA GLU A 56 13.63 4.03 10.06
C GLU A 56 15.15 3.89 10.17
N ALA A 57 15.74 4.38 11.27
CA ALA A 57 17.17 4.28 11.51
C ALA A 57 17.64 2.83 11.64
N GLU A 58 16.85 1.97 12.29
CA GLU A 58 17.16 0.54 12.39
C GLU A 58 17.01 -0.18 11.06
N GLU A 59 15.97 0.13 10.29
CA GLU A 59 15.75 -0.48 8.98
C GLU A 59 16.90 -0.15 8.01
N MET A 60 17.41 1.09 8.04
CA MET A 60 18.58 1.50 7.27
C MET A 60 19.85 0.80 7.75
N ARG A 61 20.08 0.72 9.07
CA ARG A 61 21.24 0.02 9.65
C ARG A 61 21.24 -1.46 9.27
N SER A 62 20.11 -2.13 9.50
CA SER A 62 19.88 -3.53 9.16
C SER A 62 20.03 -3.76 7.65
N GLY A 63 19.57 -2.83 6.82
CA GLY A 63 19.75 -2.86 5.37
C GLY A 63 21.22 -2.93 4.96
N VAL A 64 22.07 -2.13 5.61
CA VAL A 64 23.53 -2.14 5.36
C VAL A 64 24.14 -3.46 5.84
N GLU A 65 23.81 -3.91 7.04
CA GLU A 65 24.34 -5.14 7.64
C GLU A 65 24.01 -6.38 6.79
N LEU A 66 22.81 -6.43 6.23
CA LEU A 66 22.31 -7.55 5.43
C LEU A 66 22.71 -7.48 3.94
N ARG A 67 23.45 -6.44 3.52
CA ARG A 67 23.79 -6.25 2.10
C ARG A 67 24.45 -7.46 1.48
N ASP A 68 25.46 -8.04 2.12
CA ASP A 68 26.23 -9.14 1.54
C ASP A 68 25.37 -10.39 1.28
N GLU A 69 24.35 -10.60 2.12
CA GLU A 69 23.41 -11.72 1.97
C GLU A 69 22.34 -11.43 0.89
N PHE A 70 21.87 -10.18 0.80
CA PHE A 70 20.71 -9.83 -0.03
C PHE A 70 21.02 -9.11 -1.35
N GLN A 71 22.28 -8.76 -1.64
CA GLN A 71 22.64 -8.08 -2.89
C GLN A 71 22.45 -8.98 -4.13
N THR A 72 22.87 -10.24 -4.07
CA THR A 72 22.71 -11.22 -5.19
C THR A 72 21.25 -11.31 -5.66
N PHE A 73 20.39 -11.21 -4.67
CA PHE A 73 18.96 -11.26 -4.77
C PHE A 73 18.44 -10.01 -5.52
N GLN A 74 18.85 -8.81 -5.12
CA GLN A 74 18.54 -7.57 -5.83
C GLN A 74 19.07 -7.55 -7.26
N ASP A 75 20.30 -8.00 -7.50
CA ASP A 75 20.91 -8.05 -8.83
C ASP A 75 20.07 -8.91 -9.79
N ARG A 76 19.53 -10.03 -9.29
CA ARG A 76 18.62 -10.91 -10.04
C ARG A 76 17.31 -10.21 -10.42
N TYR A 77 16.75 -9.38 -9.54
CA TYR A 77 15.56 -8.60 -9.86
C TYR A 77 15.85 -7.54 -10.91
N GLU A 78 16.95 -6.81 -10.78
CA GLU A 78 17.36 -5.81 -11.76
C GLU A 78 17.60 -6.42 -13.14
N GLU A 79 18.21 -7.60 -13.20
CA GLU A 79 18.33 -8.39 -14.43
C GLU A 79 16.96 -8.76 -15.01
N ALA A 80 16.05 -9.29 -14.18
CA ALA A 80 14.72 -9.70 -14.63
C ALA A 80 13.90 -8.51 -15.16
N VAL A 81 14.00 -7.34 -14.53
CA VAL A 81 13.39 -6.09 -15.02
C VAL A 81 14.00 -5.68 -16.36
N ARG A 82 15.33 -5.67 -16.46
CA ARG A 82 16.04 -5.26 -17.68
C ARG A 82 15.75 -6.18 -18.87
N THR A 83 15.60 -7.48 -18.63
CA THR A 83 15.37 -8.50 -19.66
C THR A 83 13.89 -8.81 -19.90
N GLY A 84 12.99 -8.34 -19.04
CA GLY A 84 11.57 -8.66 -19.10
C GLY A 84 11.25 -10.11 -18.73
N ASP A 85 12.01 -10.72 -17.81
CA ASP A 85 11.75 -12.09 -17.33
C ASP A 85 10.52 -12.14 -16.40
N VAL A 86 9.34 -12.24 -17.02
CA VAL A 86 8.05 -12.30 -16.33
C VAL A 86 7.95 -13.52 -15.41
N ALA A 87 8.66 -14.62 -15.71
CA ALA A 87 8.59 -15.82 -14.89
C ALA A 87 9.30 -15.63 -13.54
N VAL A 88 10.40 -14.88 -13.50
CA VAL A 88 11.04 -14.46 -12.25
C VAL A 88 10.18 -13.42 -11.54
N LEU A 89 9.70 -12.40 -12.25
CA LEU A 89 8.89 -11.33 -11.66
C LEU A 89 7.57 -11.83 -11.05
N ALA A 90 6.97 -12.87 -11.61
CA ALA A 90 5.73 -13.47 -11.10
C ALA A 90 5.89 -14.29 -9.80
N ARG A 91 7.13 -14.64 -9.41
CA ARG A 91 7.42 -15.44 -8.20
C ARG A 91 7.66 -14.59 -6.95
N ILE A 92 7.76 -13.28 -7.13
CA ILE A 92 8.09 -12.32 -6.07
C ILE A 92 6.81 -12.04 -5.23
N CYS A 93 6.95 -11.71 -3.94
CA CYS A 93 5.83 -11.57 -3.00
C CYS A 93 4.72 -10.61 -3.48
N PRO A 94 3.45 -11.04 -3.54
CA PRO A 94 2.34 -10.18 -3.94
C PRO A 94 2.12 -9.05 -2.91
N GLY A 95 2.04 -7.80 -3.38
CA GLY A 95 1.54 -6.66 -2.61
C GLY A 95 2.56 -5.78 -1.88
N LYS A 96 3.87 -6.06 -1.94
CA LYS A 96 4.90 -5.25 -1.25
C LYS A 96 5.93 -4.59 -2.16
N HIS A 97 5.73 -4.70 -3.47
CA HIS A 97 6.57 -4.04 -4.47
C HIS A 97 6.01 -2.65 -4.71
N GLY A 98 6.39 -1.71 -3.84
CA GLY A 98 6.16 -0.30 -4.10
C GLY A 98 6.84 0.16 -5.40
N ARG A 99 6.56 1.42 -5.76
CA ARG A 99 7.00 2.11 -6.99
C ARG A 99 8.52 2.10 -7.24
N TRP A 100 9.33 1.72 -6.25
CA TRP A 100 10.78 1.91 -6.20
C TRP A 100 11.61 0.61 -6.19
N GLY A 101 11.07 -0.53 -6.65
CA GLY A 101 11.90 -1.71 -6.94
C GLY A 101 12.42 -2.44 -5.70
N ARG A 102 11.78 -2.26 -4.55
CA ARG A 102 11.97 -3.06 -3.33
C ARG A 102 11.31 -4.43 -3.51
N ALA A 103 11.91 -5.25 -4.34
CA ALA A 103 11.49 -6.62 -4.56
C ALA A 103 12.03 -7.48 -3.43
N CYS A 104 11.15 -8.06 -2.61
CA CYS A 104 11.61 -9.21 -1.84
C CYS A 104 11.70 -10.39 -2.79
N VAL A 105 12.85 -10.52 -3.43
CA VAL A 105 13.25 -11.58 -4.36
C VAL A 105 13.39 -12.96 -3.73
N LEU A 106 13.11 -13.06 -2.43
CA LEU A 106 12.81 -14.32 -1.79
C LEU A 106 11.48 -14.87 -2.29
N THR A 107 11.31 -16.18 -2.19
CA THR A 107 10.05 -16.84 -2.53
C THR A 107 8.92 -16.35 -1.61
N SER A 108 7.69 -16.32 -2.13
CA SER A 108 6.49 -16.06 -1.33
C SER A 108 6.45 -16.97 -0.09
N GLY A 109 6.12 -16.42 1.09
CA GLY A 109 6.08 -17.17 2.35
C GLY A 109 7.37 -17.09 3.20
N HIS A 110 8.38 -16.32 2.77
CA HIS A 110 9.61 -16.12 3.55
C HIS A 110 9.44 -15.18 4.75
N GLU A 111 8.30 -14.49 4.89
CA GLU A 111 8.11 -13.33 5.78
C GLU A 111 8.24 -13.69 7.28
N GLY A 112 8.15 -14.97 7.63
CA GLY A 112 8.40 -15.46 8.99
C GLY A 112 9.85 -15.84 9.28
N ARG A 113 10.76 -15.71 8.31
CA ARG A 113 12.15 -16.21 8.39
C ARG A 113 13.19 -15.15 8.10
N ALA A 114 12.89 -14.20 7.22
CA ALA A 114 13.80 -13.13 6.81
C ALA A 114 13.02 -11.81 6.68
N PRO A 115 13.66 -10.66 6.98
CA PRO A 115 13.07 -9.37 6.66
C PRO A 115 12.96 -9.20 5.15
N HIS A 116 12.11 -8.28 4.73
CA HIS A 116 12.19 -7.75 3.37
C HIS A 116 13.46 -6.91 3.25
N TRP A 117 14.04 -6.86 2.06
CA TRP A 117 15.26 -6.10 1.79
C TRP A 117 15.19 -5.46 0.40
N GLY A 118 15.81 -4.30 0.23
CA GLY A 118 15.90 -3.63 -1.06
C GLY A 118 16.76 -2.37 -1.01
N VAL A 119 16.98 -1.77 -2.18
CA VAL A 119 17.78 -0.54 -2.32
C VAL A 119 16.89 0.63 -2.69
N THR A 120 16.99 1.71 -1.90
CA THR A 120 16.31 2.99 -2.15
C THR A 120 17.33 4.06 -2.59
N SER A 121 16.86 5.27 -2.90
CA SER A 121 17.75 6.41 -3.14
C SER A 121 18.61 6.79 -1.93
N GLY A 122 18.18 6.44 -0.71
CA GLY A 122 18.93 6.65 0.53
C GLY A 122 19.93 5.52 0.85
N GLY A 123 19.89 4.41 0.10
CA GLY A 123 20.69 3.22 0.34
C GLY A 123 19.85 1.97 0.63
N PRO A 124 20.50 0.87 1.05
CA PRO A 124 19.81 -0.37 1.42
C PRO A 124 18.92 -0.20 2.65
N VAL A 125 17.79 -0.90 2.67
CA VAL A 125 16.85 -0.89 3.78
C VAL A 125 16.30 -2.31 4.01
N ALA A 126 16.07 -2.67 5.26
CA ALA A 126 15.49 -3.97 5.66
C ALA A 126 14.30 -3.76 6.60
N TRP A 127 13.14 -4.36 6.33
CA TRP A 127 11.89 -4.09 7.06
C TRP A 127 11.04 -5.34 7.32
N ILE A 128 10.13 -5.23 8.30
CA ILE A 128 9.13 -6.25 8.63
C ILE A 128 7.75 -5.62 8.47
N GLY A 129 6.84 -6.29 7.76
CA GLY A 129 5.50 -5.76 7.51
C GLY A 129 5.40 -5.01 6.19
N SER A 130 4.64 -3.92 6.14
CA SER A 130 4.49 -3.07 4.94
C SER A 130 5.79 -2.35 4.60
N ALA A 131 5.98 -1.94 3.35
CA ALA A 131 7.16 -1.18 3.00
C ALA A 131 7.14 0.19 3.72
N PRO A 132 8.30 0.72 4.15
CA PRO A 132 8.37 1.97 4.92
C PRO A 132 7.95 3.24 4.15
N ASP A 133 7.61 3.12 2.87
CA ASP A 133 7.06 4.18 2.01
C ASP A 133 5.69 3.81 1.41
N ASP A 134 5.00 2.81 1.97
CA ASP A 134 3.59 2.52 1.63
C ASP A 134 2.60 3.54 2.25
N ASP A 135 3.12 4.61 2.87
CA ASP A 135 2.37 5.73 3.44
C ASP A 135 2.14 6.89 2.45
#